data_AF-A0A3D4PKA3-F1
#
_entry.id   AF-A0A3D4PKA3-F1
#
_cell.length_a   1.000
_cell.length_b   1.000
_cell.length_c   1.000
_cell.angle_alpha   90.00
_cell.angle_beta   90.00
_cell.angle_gamma   90.00
#
_symmetry.space_group_name_H-M   'P 1'
#
loop_
_entity.id
_entity.type
_entity.pdbx_description
1 polymer ?
#
loop_
_entity_poly.entity_id
_entity_poly.type
_entity_poly.pdbx_seq_one_letter_code
_entity_poly.pdbx_strand_id
1 'polypeptide(L)'
;LALHNYVDVNTVLPPGASVDLSVTSTANNGSWGVHGRILPYLEQGSLYDQVDLSIAWDFQTPIDGLKIPIYACPSDPKSDQARDPGSGKVTLYPTSYGFNYGTWFVFNPTNSQGGDGLFYPNSKLSFRDAVDGSSNTLLASEVKGWTPYTRNGGPSTTVRPDTVPQAETIVASGTDFKTNTGHTEWPDGRVHHTGVTTTLTPNSNVTYSNGGTLYEEVDFNSWQEG
;
A
#
# COMPACT_ATOMS: atom_id res chain seq x y z
N LEU A 1 -5.05 -12.42 12.71
CA LEU A 1 -5.92 -13.61 12.56
C LEU A 1 -6.31 -13.87 11.11
N ALA A 2 -6.97 -12.93 10.42
CA ALA A 2 -7.38 -13.10 9.02
C ALA A 2 -6.26 -13.59 8.08
N LEU A 3 -5.03 -13.06 8.22
CA LEU A 3 -3.87 -13.54 7.48
C LEU A 3 -3.47 -14.99 7.79
N HIS A 4 -3.61 -15.45 9.04
CA HIS A 4 -3.38 -16.85 9.38
C HIS A 4 -4.41 -17.75 8.69
N ASN A 5 -5.69 -17.39 8.77
CA ASN A 5 -6.75 -18.15 8.09
C ASN A 5 -6.57 -18.14 6.56
N TYR A 6 -6.11 -17.03 5.99
CA TYR A 6 -5.75 -16.97 4.56
C TYR A 6 -4.63 -17.95 4.22
N VAL A 7 -3.54 -17.96 5.00
CA VAL A 7 -2.40 -18.86 4.78
C VAL A 7 -2.79 -20.32 4.99
N ASP A 8 -3.66 -20.63 5.94
CA ASP A 8 -4.13 -22.01 6.18
C ASP A 8 -4.85 -22.59 4.95
N VAL A 9 -5.56 -21.75 4.20
CA VAL A 9 -6.27 -22.15 2.97
C VAL A 9 -5.38 -22.07 1.73
N ASN A 10 -4.60 -21.00 1.59
CA ASN A 10 -3.87 -20.68 0.35
C ASN A 10 -2.40 -21.10 0.38
N THR A 11 -1.88 -21.54 1.52
CA THR A 11 -0.47 -21.92 1.82
C THR A 11 0.57 -20.79 1.70
N VAL A 12 0.17 -19.64 1.16
CA VAL A 12 0.97 -18.42 1.00
C VAL A 12 0.21 -17.23 1.58
N LEU A 13 0.94 -16.18 1.93
CA LEU A 13 0.41 -14.86 2.23
C LEU A 13 -0.19 -14.24 0.95
N PRO A 14 -1.20 -13.37 1.07
CA PRO A 14 -1.69 -12.62 -0.09
C PRO A 14 -0.59 -11.67 -0.58
N PRO A 15 -0.36 -11.56 -1.90
CA PRO A 15 0.57 -10.57 -2.42
C PRO A 15 0.02 -9.15 -2.20
N GLY A 16 0.92 -8.17 -2.08
CA GLY A 16 0.54 -6.77 -1.99
C GLY A 16 -0.22 -6.29 -3.21
N ALA A 17 0.26 -6.70 -4.39
CA ALA A 17 -0.41 -6.49 -5.66
C ALA A 17 -0.21 -7.69 -6.61
N SER A 18 -1.09 -7.87 -7.57
CA SER A 18 -0.94 -8.76 -8.71
C SER A 18 -0.67 -7.93 -9.96
N VAL A 19 0.57 -7.96 -10.43
CA VAL A 19 1.04 -7.17 -11.58
C VAL A 19 1.24 -8.11 -12.77
N ASP A 20 0.62 -7.80 -13.90
CA ASP A 20 0.86 -8.51 -15.16
C ASP A 20 2.20 -8.07 -15.77
N LEU A 21 3.17 -8.98 -15.75
CA LEU A 21 4.52 -8.74 -16.27
C LEU A 21 4.64 -9.02 -17.78
N SER A 22 3.57 -9.49 -18.43
CA SER A 22 3.54 -9.73 -19.88
C SER A 22 3.27 -8.46 -20.69
N VAL A 23 2.81 -7.39 -20.04
CA VAL A 23 2.48 -6.11 -20.66
C VAL A 23 3.52 -5.03 -20.33
N THR A 24 3.70 -4.07 -21.23
CA THR A 24 4.59 -2.92 -21.04
C THR A 24 3.88 -1.69 -20.47
N SER A 25 2.57 -1.80 -20.23
CA SER A 25 1.74 -0.79 -19.59
C SER A 25 0.62 -1.49 -18.83
N THR A 26 0.54 -1.24 -17.53
CA THR A 26 -0.55 -1.73 -16.67
C THR A 26 -1.70 -0.72 -16.67
N ALA A 27 -2.93 -1.23 -16.63
CA ALA A 27 -4.07 -0.38 -16.33
C ALA A 27 -3.94 0.13 -14.89
N ASN A 28 -4.29 1.40 -14.67
CA ASN A 28 -4.33 1.99 -13.34
C ASN A 28 -5.29 1.18 -12.44
N ASN A 29 -4.99 1.04 -11.14
CA ASN A 29 -5.89 0.48 -10.12
C ASN A 29 -6.36 -0.98 -10.37
N GLY A 30 -5.68 -1.71 -11.27
CA GLY A 30 -6.05 -3.09 -11.65
C GLY A 30 -5.82 -4.14 -10.58
N SER A 31 -4.99 -3.84 -9.57
CA SER A 31 -4.61 -4.81 -8.55
C SER A 31 -5.27 -4.50 -7.21
N TRP A 32 -6.11 -5.44 -6.77
CA TRP A 32 -6.55 -5.50 -5.39
C TRP A 32 -5.37 -5.78 -4.45
N GLY A 33 -5.41 -5.23 -3.24
CA GLY A 33 -4.42 -5.43 -2.21
C GLY A 33 -4.68 -6.62 -1.29
N VAL A 34 -3.89 -6.68 -0.21
CA VAL A 34 -4.06 -7.63 0.89
C VAL A 34 -5.45 -7.51 1.51
N HIS A 35 -5.93 -6.29 1.77
CA HIS A 35 -7.25 -6.02 2.36
C HIS A 35 -8.36 -6.75 1.60
N GLY A 36 -8.45 -6.56 0.27
CA GLY A 36 -9.44 -7.24 -0.57
C GLY A 36 -9.36 -8.77 -0.49
N ARG A 37 -8.15 -9.33 -0.44
CA ARG A 37 -7.92 -10.79 -0.39
C ARG A 37 -8.29 -11.42 0.94
N ILE A 38 -8.28 -10.64 2.02
CA ILE A 38 -8.59 -11.15 3.36
C ILE A 38 -10.06 -10.94 3.78
N LEU A 39 -10.91 -10.33 2.93
CA LEU A 39 -12.33 -10.09 3.22
C LEU A 39 -13.09 -11.34 3.72
N PRO A 40 -12.95 -12.54 3.12
CA PRO A 40 -13.65 -13.73 3.58
C PRO A 40 -13.29 -14.14 5.02
N TYR A 41 -12.12 -13.72 5.49
CA TYR A 41 -11.58 -14.07 6.81
C TYR A 41 -11.80 -12.96 7.86
N LEU A 42 -12.64 -11.97 7.52
CA LEU A 42 -13.00 -10.80 8.32
C LEU A 42 -14.52 -10.63 8.45
N GLU A 43 -15.28 -11.72 8.30
CA GLU A 43 -16.75 -11.68 8.24
C GLU A 43 -17.29 -10.76 7.12
N GLN A 44 -16.49 -10.55 6.05
CA GLN A 44 -16.88 -9.80 4.85
C GLN A 44 -17.07 -10.73 3.64
N GLY A 45 -17.49 -11.98 3.87
CA GLY A 45 -17.73 -12.96 2.80
C GLY A 45 -18.79 -12.50 1.79
N SER A 46 -19.89 -11.90 2.26
CA SER A 46 -20.95 -11.38 1.38
C SER A 46 -20.49 -10.22 0.48
N LEU A 47 -19.54 -9.41 0.94
CA LEU A 47 -18.92 -8.38 0.12
C LEU A 47 -17.98 -9.01 -0.91
N TYR A 48 -17.15 -9.97 -0.46
CA TYR A 48 -16.22 -10.68 -1.32
C TYR A 48 -16.93 -11.36 -2.51
N ASP A 49 -18.10 -11.96 -2.28
CA ASP A 49 -18.91 -12.60 -3.33
C ASP A 49 -19.47 -11.62 -4.38
N GLN A 50 -19.45 -10.31 -4.10
CA GLN A 50 -19.98 -9.27 -4.98
C GLN A 50 -18.89 -8.51 -5.75
N VAL A 51 -17.61 -8.72 -5.42
CA VAL A 51 -16.48 -8.07 -6.08
C VAL A 51 -15.65 -9.08 -6.86
N ASP A 52 -15.02 -8.62 -7.93
CA ASP A 52 -14.10 -9.41 -8.74
C ASP A 52 -12.67 -8.88 -8.55
N LEU A 53 -11.85 -9.66 -7.85
CA LEU A 53 -10.45 -9.32 -7.55
C LEU A 53 -9.53 -9.43 -8.77
N SER A 54 -10.00 -10.00 -9.89
CA SER A 54 -9.23 -10.15 -11.13
C SER A 54 -9.29 -8.93 -12.05
N ILE A 55 -10.18 -7.98 -11.75
CA ILE A 55 -10.34 -6.72 -12.48
C ILE A 55 -10.17 -5.52 -11.55
N ALA A 56 -10.02 -4.33 -12.15
CA ALA A 56 -9.86 -3.08 -11.42
C ALA A 56 -11.03 -2.80 -10.47
N TRP A 57 -10.72 -2.22 -9.31
CA TRP A 57 -11.71 -1.90 -8.28
C TRP A 57 -12.49 -0.60 -8.58
N ASP A 58 -12.02 0.23 -9.51
CA ASP A 58 -12.49 1.61 -9.75
C ASP A 58 -14.01 1.80 -9.85
N PHE A 59 -14.71 0.81 -10.41
CA PHE A 59 -16.14 0.90 -10.76
C PHE A 59 -16.97 -0.22 -10.15
N GLN A 60 -16.44 -0.94 -9.16
CA GLN A 60 -17.17 -2.02 -8.51
C GLN A 60 -18.11 -1.44 -7.44
N THR A 61 -19.36 -1.14 -7.82
CA THR A 61 -20.33 -0.45 -6.96
C THR A 61 -20.59 -1.05 -5.57
N PRO A 62 -20.40 -2.36 -5.28
CA PRO A 62 -20.55 -2.88 -3.92
C PRO A 62 -19.63 -2.25 -2.88
N ILE A 63 -18.50 -1.65 -3.29
CA ILE A 63 -17.56 -0.95 -2.38
C ILE A 63 -17.73 0.57 -2.36
N ASP A 64 -18.69 1.12 -3.12
CA ASP A 64 -18.94 2.57 -3.17
C ASP A 64 -19.50 3.11 -1.85
N GLY A 65 -18.76 4.02 -1.21
CA GLY A 65 -19.11 4.59 0.09
C GLY A 65 -19.06 3.57 1.23
N LEU A 66 -18.45 2.41 1.04
CA LEU A 66 -18.39 1.36 2.05
C LEU A 66 -17.19 1.56 2.99
N LYS A 67 -17.48 1.79 4.27
CA LYS A 67 -16.48 1.72 5.34
C LYS A 67 -16.45 0.32 5.94
N ILE A 68 -15.28 -0.33 5.91
CA ILE A 68 -15.03 -1.57 6.65
C ILE A 68 -14.40 -1.19 7.99
N PRO A 69 -15.11 -1.29 9.12
CA PRO A 69 -14.63 -0.74 10.39
C PRO A 69 -13.27 -1.26 10.85
N ILE A 70 -12.93 -2.52 10.54
CA ILE A 70 -11.66 -3.11 10.95
C ILE A 70 -10.44 -2.54 10.20
N TYR A 71 -10.65 -1.83 9.09
CA TYR A 71 -9.57 -1.15 8.37
C TYR A 71 -9.30 0.26 8.88
N ALA A 72 -10.15 0.79 9.76
CA ALA A 72 -10.04 2.14 10.27
C ALA A 72 -9.71 2.13 11.76
N CYS A 73 -8.66 2.86 12.16
CA CYS A 73 -8.38 3.09 13.57
C CYS A 73 -9.36 4.16 14.10
N PRO A 74 -10.16 3.91 15.16
CA PRO A 74 -11.14 4.87 15.66
C PRO A 74 -10.53 6.20 16.14
N SER A 75 -9.23 6.24 16.44
CA SER A 75 -8.52 7.47 16.84
C SER A 75 -7.87 8.21 15.69
N ASP A 76 -7.84 7.67 14.47
CA ASP A 76 -7.41 8.43 13.30
C ASP A 76 -8.53 9.43 12.94
N PRO A 77 -8.28 10.75 13.09
CA PRO A 77 -9.31 11.78 12.91
C PRO A 77 -9.81 11.90 11.48
N LYS A 78 -9.10 11.31 10.50
CA LYS A 78 -9.49 11.30 9.09
C LYS A 78 -10.03 9.95 8.63
N SER A 79 -10.17 8.97 9.54
CA SER A 79 -10.66 7.63 9.18
C SER A 79 -12.12 7.59 8.72
N ASP A 80 -12.91 8.62 9.02
CA ASP A 80 -14.29 8.83 8.54
C ASP A 80 -14.39 9.77 7.33
N GLN A 81 -13.26 10.25 6.82
CA GLN A 81 -13.24 11.10 5.65
C GLN A 81 -13.20 10.22 4.39
N ALA A 82 -14.32 10.16 3.67
CA ALA A 82 -14.38 9.49 2.38
C ALA A 82 -13.64 10.29 1.30
N ARG A 83 -13.04 9.60 0.34
CA ARG A 83 -12.40 10.18 -0.84
C ARG A 83 -13.19 9.79 -2.08
N ASP A 84 -13.62 10.81 -2.82
CA ASP A 84 -14.09 10.69 -4.20
C ASP A 84 -12.89 10.90 -5.14
N PRO A 85 -12.42 9.86 -5.86
CA PRO A 85 -11.34 10.01 -6.83
C PRO A 85 -11.74 10.76 -8.11
N GLY A 86 -13.04 11.05 -8.28
CA GLY A 86 -13.64 11.65 -9.46
C GLY A 86 -13.84 10.65 -10.60
N SER A 87 -14.27 11.16 -11.75
CA SER A 87 -14.47 10.36 -12.99
C SER A 87 -15.47 9.20 -12.86
N GLY A 88 -16.43 9.30 -11.94
CA GLY A 88 -17.45 8.27 -11.70
C GLY A 88 -16.93 7.02 -11.01
N LYS A 89 -15.72 7.06 -10.43
CA LYS A 89 -15.16 5.98 -9.64
C LYS A 89 -15.85 5.87 -8.28
N VAL A 90 -15.74 4.70 -7.67
CA VAL A 90 -16.26 4.45 -6.32
C VAL A 90 -15.60 5.36 -5.29
N THR A 91 -16.40 5.86 -4.36
CA THR A 91 -15.96 6.60 -3.18
C THR A 91 -15.42 5.62 -2.15
N LEU A 92 -14.25 5.89 -1.58
CA LEU A 92 -13.59 4.98 -0.63
C LEU A 92 -13.27 5.64 0.69
N TYR A 93 -13.24 4.84 1.74
CA TYR A 93 -12.69 5.22 3.04
C TYR A 93 -11.21 4.82 3.14
N PRO A 94 -10.39 5.57 3.89
CA PRO A 94 -9.00 5.23 4.12
C PRO A 94 -8.83 3.96 4.94
N THR A 95 -7.62 3.40 4.89
CA THR A 95 -7.14 2.41 5.85
C THR A 95 -6.14 3.05 6.81
N SER A 96 -6.19 2.67 8.07
CA SER A 96 -5.19 3.01 9.07
C SER A 96 -4.23 1.85 9.35
N TYR A 97 -4.27 0.79 8.54
CA TYR A 97 -3.41 -0.39 8.69
C TYR A 97 -2.69 -0.70 7.38
N GLY A 98 -1.37 -0.59 7.41
CA GLY A 98 -0.47 -0.90 6.28
C GLY A 98 0.27 -2.21 6.50
N PHE A 99 0.42 -3.02 5.45
CA PHE A 99 1.21 -4.26 5.49
C PHE A 99 2.70 -3.95 5.27
N ASN A 100 3.60 -4.79 5.79
CA ASN A 100 5.04 -4.53 5.68
C ASN A 100 5.59 -4.92 4.29
N TYR A 101 5.96 -3.92 3.48
CA TYR A 101 6.56 -4.11 2.14
C TYR A 101 8.09 -4.15 2.19
N GLY A 102 8.68 -4.07 3.38
CA GLY A 102 10.12 -4.23 3.60
C GLY A 102 10.78 -2.95 4.06
N THR A 103 12.09 -2.88 3.89
CA THR A 103 12.89 -1.77 4.37
C THR A 103 12.92 -0.58 3.43
N TRP A 104 12.89 -0.78 2.11
CA TRP A 104 12.98 0.33 1.13
C TRP A 104 12.59 -0.12 -0.27
N PHE A 105 13.37 -1.03 -0.85
CA PHE A 105 13.14 -1.55 -2.18
C PHE A 105 11.95 -2.51 -2.15
N VAL A 106 10.89 -2.20 -2.91
CA VAL A 106 9.65 -2.97 -2.92
C VAL A 106 9.68 -4.05 -4.00
N PHE A 107 9.86 -3.66 -5.26
CA PHE A 107 9.74 -4.59 -6.39
C PHE A 107 10.40 -4.05 -7.67
N ASN A 108 10.95 -4.94 -8.48
CA ASN A 108 11.38 -4.64 -9.85
C ASN A 108 10.62 -5.53 -10.84
N PRO A 109 9.71 -4.96 -11.66
CA PRO A 109 8.92 -5.73 -12.61
C PRO A 109 9.74 -6.32 -13.77
N THR A 110 10.92 -5.76 -14.07
CA THR A 110 11.76 -6.18 -15.21
C THR A 110 12.31 -7.59 -15.03
N ASN A 111 12.66 -7.96 -13.80
CA ASN A 111 13.26 -9.25 -13.46
C ASN A 111 12.49 -9.99 -12.36
N SER A 112 11.30 -9.50 -11.98
CA SER A 112 10.46 -10.04 -10.90
C SER A 112 11.16 -10.09 -9.54
N GLN A 113 12.13 -9.20 -9.30
CA GLN A 113 12.85 -9.16 -8.03
C GLN A 113 11.98 -8.45 -6.97
N GLY A 114 11.62 -9.19 -5.92
CA GLY A 114 10.98 -8.62 -4.73
C GLY A 114 11.97 -8.01 -3.76
N GLY A 115 11.45 -7.11 -2.91
CA GLY A 115 12.11 -6.61 -1.71
C GLY A 115 12.22 -7.62 -0.58
N ASP A 116 12.62 -7.12 0.59
CA ASP A 116 12.75 -7.89 1.83
C ASP A 116 11.47 -7.91 2.69
N GLY A 117 10.37 -7.32 2.20
CA GLY A 117 9.05 -7.41 2.83
C GLY A 117 8.28 -8.68 2.47
N LEU A 118 7.30 -9.03 3.29
CA LEU A 118 6.45 -10.21 3.04
C LEU A 118 5.36 -9.97 1.97
N PHE A 119 5.02 -8.70 1.72
CA PHE A 119 3.87 -8.30 0.91
C PHE A 119 4.24 -7.56 -0.38
N TYR A 120 5.46 -7.70 -0.92
CA TYR A 120 5.76 -7.08 -2.21
C TYR A 120 4.86 -7.62 -3.35
N PRO A 121 4.68 -6.85 -4.45
CA PRO A 121 3.92 -7.29 -5.63
C PRO A 121 4.31 -8.69 -6.15
N ASN A 122 3.32 -9.52 -6.48
CA ASN A 122 3.48 -10.90 -6.96
C ASN A 122 4.22 -11.86 -6.00
N SER A 123 4.37 -11.50 -4.71
CA SER A 123 4.98 -12.39 -3.73
C SER A 123 4.22 -13.72 -3.61
N LYS A 124 4.96 -14.79 -3.30
CA LYS A 124 4.44 -16.13 -2.98
C LYS A 124 5.05 -16.64 -1.67
N LEU A 125 5.26 -15.72 -0.74
CA LEU A 125 5.84 -16.00 0.57
C LEU A 125 4.79 -16.54 1.54
N SER A 126 5.22 -17.18 2.60
CA SER A 126 4.42 -17.71 3.70
C SER A 126 5.13 -17.40 5.03
N PHE A 127 4.50 -17.67 6.17
CA PHE A 127 5.13 -17.39 7.48
C PHE A 127 6.45 -18.12 7.71
N ARG A 128 6.68 -19.26 7.03
CA ARG A 128 7.97 -19.96 7.07
C ARG A 128 9.12 -19.19 6.43
N ASP A 129 8.83 -18.22 5.56
CA ASP A 129 9.84 -17.43 4.86
C ASP A 129 10.33 -16.25 5.74
N ALA A 130 9.65 -15.99 6.86
CA ALA A 130 10.17 -15.21 7.96
C ALA A 130 11.20 -16.04 8.75
N VAL A 131 12.44 -16.11 8.25
CA VAL A 131 13.50 -17.01 8.75
C VAL A 131 14.01 -16.66 10.15
N ASP A 132 13.82 -15.43 10.61
CA ASP A 132 14.08 -14.99 11.98
C ASP A 132 12.88 -15.21 12.93
N GLY A 133 11.79 -15.76 12.39
CA GLY A 133 10.58 -16.15 13.10
C GLY A 133 9.48 -15.10 13.01
N SER A 134 8.23 -15.56 12.88
CA SER A 134 7.04 -14.69 12.76
C SER A 134 6.83 -13.75 13.95
N SER A 135 7.44 -14.04 15.11
CA SER A 135 7.39 -13.17 16.29
C SER A 135 8.41 -12.03 16.25
N ASN A 136 9.40 -12.08 15.35
CA ASN A 136 10.43 -11.07 15.17
C ASN A 136 10.25 -10.25 13.87
N THR A 137 9.40 -10.72 12.95
CA THR A 137 9.10 -10.01 11.71
C THR A 137 7.85 -9.13 11.85
N LEU A 138 7.96 -7.84 11.51
CA LEU A 138 6.80 -6.95 11.40
C LEU A 138 5.90 -7.40 10.24
N LEU A 139 4.62 -7.66 10.53
CA LEU A 139 3.64 -8.08 9.51
C LEU A 139 2.85 -6.89 8.95
N ALA A 140 2.37 -6.02 9.84
CA ALA A 140 1.60 -4.83 9.54
C ALA A 140 1.83 -3.77 10.63
N SER A 141 1.59 -2.51 10.30
CA SER A 141 1.68 -1.36 11.21
C SER A 141 0.45 -0.47 11.07
N GLU A 142 0.20 0.34 12.09
CA GLU A 142 -0.68 1.49 11.92
C GLU A 142 -0.03 2.53 11.00
N VAL A 143 -0.86 3.14 10.14
CA VAL A 143 -0.53 4.24 9.23
C VAL A 143 -1.63 5.29 9.31
N LYS A 144 -1.35 6.50 8.82
CA LYS A 144 -2.34 7.59 8.79
C LYS A 144 -3.00 7.67 7.43
N GLY A 145 -4.31 7.88 7.39
CA GLY A 145 -4.98 8.28 6.16
C GLY A 145 -4.51 9.66 5.68
N TRP A 146 -4.61 9.88 4.37
CA TRP A 146 -4.37 11.17 3.70
C TRP A 146 -2.91 11.66 3.72
N THR A 147 -1.95 10.75 3.80
CA THR A 147 -0.52 11.09 3.77
C THR A 147 -0.12 11.71 2.42
N PRO A 148 0.65 12.82 2.42
CA PRO A 148 1.23 13.36 1.21
C PRO A 148 2.36 12.46 0.69
N TYR A 149 2.49 12.32 -0.62
CA TYR A 149 3.60 11.56 -1.20
C TYR A 149 3.95 12.06 -2.60
N THR A 150 5.18 11.80 -3.02
CA THR A 150 5.63 12.01 -4.40
C THR A 150 5.78 10.67 -5.11
N ARG A 151 5.54 10.64 -6.43
CA ARG A 151 5.71 9.41 -7.22
C ARG A 151 6.16 9.62 -8.65
N ASN A 152 6.35 8.51 -9.38
CA ASN A 152 6.67 8.45 -10.81
C ASN A 152 7.97 9.21 -11.15
N GLY A 153 9.09 8.83 -10.55
CA GLY A 153 10.33 9.59 -10.68
C GLY A 153 11.58 8.87 -10.19
N GLY A 154 12.63 9.65 -9.95
CA GLY A 154 13.89 9.13 -9.40
C GLY A 154 13.74 8.67 -7.95
N PRO A 155 14.81 8.22 -7.29
CA PRO A 155 16.12 8.00 -7.86
C PRO A 155 16.17 6.67 -8.62
N SER A 156 17.08 6.56 -9.59
CA SER A 156 17.37 5.31 -10.30
C SER A 156 18.12 4.28 -9.44
N THR A 157 18.27 4.53 -8.13
CA THR A 157 19.03 3.69 -7.20
C THR A 157 18.10 3.02 -6.20
N THR A 158 18.40 1.76 -5.87
CA THR A 158 17.75 1.00 -4.79
C THR A 158 18.49 1.16 -3.46
N VAL A 159 19.47 2.07 -3.37
CA VAL A 159 20.16 2.37 -2.11
C VAL A 159 19.19 3.07 -1.17
N ARG A 160 18.97 2.45 -0.01
CA ARG A 160 18.13 2.99 1.05
C ARG A 160 18.72 4.32 1.59
N PRO A 161 17.90 5.37 1.79
CA PRO A 161 18.33 6.52 2.56
C PRO A 161 18.42 6.16 4.05
N ASP A 162 19.52 6.49 4.70
CA ASP A 162 19.72 6.23 6.14
C ASP A 162 19.42 7.46 7.01
N THR A 163 19.10 8.60 6.38
CA THR A 163 18.85 9.87 7.06
C THR A 163 17.68 10.61 6.45
N VAL A 164 17.02 11.45 7.25
CA VAL A 164 15.92 12.32 6.79
C VAL A 164 16.34 13.17 5.59
N PRO A 165 17.48 13.91 5.59
CA PRO A 165 17.85 14.73 4.43
C PRO A 165 18.07 13.94 3.12
N GLN A 166 18.54 12.69 3.21
CA GLN A 166 18.62 11.81 2.05
C GLN A 166 17.22 11.42 1.55
N ALA A 167 16.31 11.08 2.46
CA ALA A 167 14.93 10.78 2.11
C ALA A 167 14.21 12.00 1.50
N GLU A 168 14.42 13.21 2.03
CA GLU A 168 13.87 14.46 1.48
C GLU A 168 14.36 14.70 0.04
N THR A 169 15.63 14.40 -0.25
CA THR A 169 16.18 14.48 -1.61
C THR A 169 15.47 13.52 -2.56
N ILE A 170 15.12 12.32 -2.07
CA ILE A 170 14.42 11.30 -2.86
C ILE A 170 12.97 11.72 -3.09
N VAL A 171 12.26 12.17 -2.05
CA VAL A 171 10.92 12.75 -2.18
C VAL A 171 10.91 13.87 -3.22
N ALA A 172 11.89 14.77 -3.19
CA ALA A 172 12.00 15.86 -4.17
C ALA A 172 12.24 15.41 -5.63
N SER A 173 12.57 14.13 -5.85
CA SER A 173 12.82 13.57 -7.19
C SER A 173 11.59 12.93 -7.85
N GLY A 174 10.48 12.77 -7.12
CA GLY A 174 9.20 12.37 -7.70
C GLY A 174 8.60 13.48 -8.57
N THR A 175 7.97 13.11 -9.68
CA THR A 175 7.43 14.08 -10.66
C THR A 175 5.94 14.38 -10.46
N ASP A 176 5.22 13.49 -9.77
CA ASP A 176 3.81 13.63 -9.46
C ASP A 176 3.62 13.71 -7.94
N PHE A 177 3.31 14.90 -7.45
CA PHE A 177 3.07 15.13 -6.03
C PHE A 177 1.58 15.03 -5.70
N LYS A 178 1.25 14.11 -4.77
CA LYS A 178 -0.09 13.94 -4.22
C LYS A 178 -0.12 14.49 -2.81
N THR A 179 -0.89 15.55 -2.60
CA THR A 179 -0.93 16.27 -1.32
C THR A 179 -1.73 15.54 -0.25
N ASN A 180 -2.68 14.68 -0.62
CA ASN A 180 -3.66 14.14 0.33
C ASN A 180 -4.33 12.84 -0.19
N THR A 181 -3.56 11.85 -0.66
CA THR A 181 -4.17 10.62 -1.18
C THR A 181 -3.57 9.32 -0.65
N GLY A 182 -2.47 9.39 0.13
CA GLY A 182 -1.89 8.21 0.75
C GLY A 182 -2.88 7.51 1.67
N HIS A 183 -2.92 6.19 1.64
CA HIS A 183 -3.80 5.35 2.46
C HIS A 183 -5.31 5.62 2.34
N THR A 184 -5.77 6.27 1.27
CA THR A 184 -7.20 6.58 1.07
C THR A 184 -7.99 5.54 0.27
N GLU A 185 -7.34 4.46 -0.17
CA GLU A 185 -7.92 3.45 -1.06
C GLU A 185 -7.62 2.05 -0.50
N TRP A 186 -8.43 1.57 0.45
CA TRP A 186 -8.22 0.23 1.05
C TRP A 186 -8.16 -0.93 0.04
N PRO A 187 -8.84 -0.92 -1.12
CA PRO A 187 -8.73 -1.98 -2.12
C PRO A 187 -7.40 -1.96 -2.87
N ASP A 188 -6.71 -0.82 -2.96
CA ASP A 188 -5.56 -0.66 -3.86
C ASP A 188 -4.31 -1.37 -3.31
N GLY A 189 -3.74 -2.29 -4.08
CA GLY A 189 -2.57 -3.08 -3.70
C GLY A 189 -1.23 -2.35 -3.69
N ARG A 190 -1.20 -1.05 -3.96
CA ARG A 190 0.04 -0.28 -3.98
C ARG A 190 0.48 0.08 -2.58
N VAL A 191 1.80 0.15 -2.39
CA VAL A 191 2.42 0.39 -1.07
C VAL A 191 1.97 1.71 -0.43
N HIS A 192 1.77 2.78 -1.20
CA HIS A 192 1.29 4.07 -0.67
C HIS A 192 -0.19 4.07 -0.24
N HIS A 193 -0.96 3.04 -0.61
CA HIS A 193 -2.35 2.90 -0.20
C HIS A 193 -2.49 1.87 0.92
N THR A 194 -1.83 0.72 0.83
CA THR A 194 -2.06 -0.40 1.77
C THR A 194 -0.80 -0.96 2.41
N GLY A 195 0.34 -0.34 2.19
CA GLY A 195 1.63 -0.78 2.71
C GLY A 195 2.27 0.18 3.70
N VAL A 196 3.43 -0.22 4.20
CA VAL A 196 4.39 0.59 4.93
C VAL A 196 5.78 0.03 4.67
N THR A 197 6.79 0.89 4.68
CA THR A 197 8.20 0.49 4.70
C THR A 197 8.86 0.96 5.99
N THR A 198 9.90 0.26 6.43
CA THR A 198 10.68 0.63 7.63
C THR A 198 11.98 1.35 7.28
N THR A 199 11.95 2.22 6.25
CA THR A 199 13.11 2.94 5.71
C THR A 199 13.84 3.74 6.77
N LEU A 200 13.07 4.53 7.52
CA LEU A 200 13.55 5.35 8.62
C LEU A 200 12.94 4.83 9.92
N THR A 201 13.56 5.19 11.05
CA THR A 201 13.05 4.82 12.37
C THR A 201 11.69 5.46 12.64
N PRO A 202 10.86 4.89 13.53
CA PRO A 202 9.58 5.47 13.91
C PRO A 202 9.68 6.96 14.28
N ASN A 203 8.66 7.74 13.93
CA ASN A 203 8.55 9.19 14.15
C ASN A 203 9.57 10.06 13.37
N SER A 204 10.24 9.53 12.35
CA SER A 204 11.03 10.35 11.43
C SER A 204 10.11 11.28 10.62
N ASN A 205 10.44 12.57 10.57
CA ASN A 205 9.68 13.56 9.81
C ASN A 205 10.44 13.94 8.53
N VAL A 206 9.99 13.42 7.39
CA VAL A 206 10.52 13.77 6.06
C VAL A 206 9.70 14.93 5.51
N THR A 207 10.35 16.06 5.23
CA THR A 207 9.66 17.26 4.76
C THR A 207 9.84 17.51 3.26
N TYR A 208 8.87 18.16 2.64
CA TYR A 208 8.95 18.55 1.23
C TYR A 208 8.30 19.92 1.00
N SER A 209 9.03 20.82 0.33
CA SER A 209 8.51 22.14 -0.01
C SER A 209 8.03 22.15 -1.45
N ASN A 210 6.76 22.50 -1.66
CA ASN A 210 6.18 22.68 -2.98
C ASN A 210 5.33 23.96 -3.03
N GLY A 211 5.59 24.82 -4.00
CA GLY A 211 4.84 26.08 -4.17
C GLY A 211 4.89 27.01 -2.96
N GLY A 212 5.96 26.97 -2.15
CA GLY A 212 6.10 27.76 -0.93
C GLY A 212 5.37 27.19 0.30
N THR A 213 4.71 26.04 0.17
CA THR A 213 4.09 25.29 1.28
C THR A 213 5.03 24.17 1.73
N LEU A 214 5.29 24.07 3.04
CA LEU A 214 6.02 22.95 3.64
C LEU A 214 5.03 21.84 4.00
N TYR A 215 5.26 20.65 3.47
CA TYR A 215 4.55 19.43 3.81
C TYR A 215 5.44 18.58 4.73
N GLU A 216 4.83 17.98 5.74
CA GLU A 216 5.47 17.06 6.69
C GLU A 216 5.09 15.61 6.38
N GLU A 217 5.90 14.67 6.86
CA GLU A 217 5.64 13.23 6.77
C GLU A 217 5.37 12.77 5.33
N VAL A 218 6.19 13.26 4.40
CA VAL A 218 6.00 13.02 2.97
C VAL A 218 6.66 11.72 2.53
N ASP A 219 5.85 10.83 1.95
CA ASP A 219 6.32 9.56 1.41
C ASP A 219 6.81 9.68 -0.04
N PHE A 220 7.43 8.62 -0.51
CA PHE A 220 7.94 8.51 -1.87
C PHE A 220 7.71 7.11 -2.44
N ASN A 221 7.29 7.04 -3.70
CA ASN A 221 7.34 5.82 -4.51
C ASN A 221 8.00 6.08 -5.86
N SER A 222 8.87 5.17 -6.30
CA SER A 222 9.54 5.33 -7.60
C SER A 222 8.58 5.16 -8.76
N TRP A 223 7.60 4.26 -8.59
CA TRP A 223 6.54 3.98 -9.54
C TRP A 223 5.22 3.66 -8.80
N GLN A 224 4.09 3.58 -9.49
CA GLN A 224 2.78 3.45 -8.81
C GLN A 224 2.71 2.20 -7.94
N GLU A 225 3.28 1.10 -8.42
CA GLU A 225 3.36 -0.22 -7.77
C GLU A 225 4.40 -0.31 -6.63
N GLY A 226 5.24 0.73 -6.46
CA GLY A 226 6.40 0.78 -5.54
C GLY A 226 7.65 1.28 -6.25
#